data_AF-A0A2R7LV07-F1
#
_entry.id   AF-A0A2R7LV07-F1
#
_cell.length_a   1.000
_cell.length_b   1.000
_cell.length_c   1.000
_cell.angle_alpha   90.00
_cell.angle_beta   90.00
_cell.angle_gamma   90.00
#
_symmetry.space_group_name_H-M   'P 1'
#
loop_
_entity.id
_entity.type
_entity.pdbx_description
1 polymer ?
#
loop_
_entity_poly.entity_id
_entity_poly.type
_entity_poly.pdbx_seq_one_letter_code
_entity_poly.pdbx_strand_id
1 'polypeptide(L)'
;MRARWTLVLGFSLALLVGVGAWVGVSALGGDDPRSPAPTDGDFAITASYRLTPDGALDPAPDERAQRLWDDFVRVATPAFVRSDVTTYRVGDDAGSDTLAYVISDDDDPTRWSFAANLAFADDPRLLLTTLVHEYGHLLSLGVDDVDTDASTCDTEWTGAGCLSADSDLQRFAERFWVGYDDAPARDNLDTDVGAAFYAAHEADFVSDYAATNASEDFAETFATFVLEPEIVGDSVLADKFRYFAELPEYAGARERIRAEFSLDS
;
A
#
# COMPACT_ATOMS: atom_id res chain seq x y z
N MET A 1 19.56 -27.09 -49.60
CA MET A 1 18.82 -25.83 -49.36
C MET A 1 18.49 -25.80 -47.87
N ARG A 2 19.09 -24.89 -47.10
CA ARG A 2 18.92 -24.78 -45.64
C ARG A 2 17.95 -23.63 -45.37
N ALA A 3 16.83 -23.91 -44.71
CA ALA A 3 15.84 -22.92 -44.32
C ALA A 3 16.36 -22.12 -43.11
N ARG A 4 16.33 -20.78 -43.23
CA ARG A 4 16.65 -19.84 -42.14
C ARG A 4 15.38 -19.67 -41.31
N TRP A 5 15.49 -19.91 -40.01
CA TRP A 5 14.47 -19.54 -39.03
C TRP A 5 14.67 -18.07 -38.69
N THR A 6 13.61 -17.27 -38.79
CA THR A 6 13.59 -15.89 -38.31
C THR A 6 12.67 -15.88 -37.10
N LEU A 7 13.27 -15.76 -35.91
CA LEU A 7 12.58 -15.47 -34.66
C LEU A 7 11.94 -14.09 -34.77
N VAL A 8 10.62 -14.02 -34.68
CA VAL A 8 9.90 -12.77 -34.43
C VAL A 8 9.78 -12.65 -32.92
N LEU A 9 10.64 -11.82 -32.33
CA LEU A 9 10.47 -11.28 -30.98
C LEU A 9 9.30 -10.29 -31.04
N GLY A 10 8.12 -10.73 -30.62
CA GLY A 10 7.01 -9.83 -30.33
C GLY A 10 7.25 -9.18 -28.98
N PHE A 11 7.76 -7.95 -28.98
CA PHE A 11 7.69 -7.05 -27.83
C PHE A 11 6.23 -6.64 -27.69
N SER A 12 5.50 -7.27 -26.76
CA SER A 12 4.19 -6.77 -26.33
C SER A 12 4.44 -5.71 -25.27
N LEU A 13 4.55 -4.46 -25.73
CA LEU A 13 4.46 -3.27 -24.89
C LEU A 13 3.00 -3.18 -24.41
N ALA A 14 2.72 -3.73 -23.23
CA ALA A 14 1.46 -3.50 -22.56
C ALA A 14 1.47 -2.05 -22.05
N LEU A 15 0.76 -1.18 -22.76
CA LEU A 15 0.43 0.17 -22.30
C LEU A 15 -0.37 0.05 -21.01
N LEU A 16 0.28 0.28 -19.87
CA LEU A 16 -0.38 0.63 -18.64
C LEU A 16 -0.98 2.02 -18.83
N VAL A 17 -2.29 2.08 -19.00
CA VAL A 17 -3.04 3.31 -18.80
C VAL A 17 -2.98 3.57 -17.30
N GLY A 18 -2.17 4.55 -16.90
CA GLY A 18 -2.08 5.04 -15.54
C GLY A 18 -3.46 5.42 -15.04
N VAL A 19 -4.00 4.59 -14.15
CA VAL A 19 -5.02 5.01 -13.20
C VAL A 19 -4.22 5.45 -11.98
N GLY A 20 -3.82 6.73 -11.97
CA GLY A 20 -3.24 7.35 -10.80
C GLY A 20 -4.34 7.53 -9.78
N ALA A 21 -4.56 6.51 -8.96
CA ALA A 21 -5.46 6.57 -7.83
C ALA A 21 -4.58 6.65 -6.57
N TRP A 22 -4.75 7.71 -5.81
CA TRP A 22 -3.93 8.02 -4.65
C TRP A 22 -4.39 7.18 -3.46
N VAL A 23 -3.47 6.82 -2.58
CA VAL A 23 -3.73 6.11 -1.32
C VAL A 23 -3.05 6.90 -0.21
N GLY A 24 -3.73 7.87 0.40
CA GLY A 24 -3.11 8.78 1.35
C GLY A 24 -2.76 8.11 2.69
N VAL A 25 -1.48 7.86 2.97
CA VAL A 25 -1.02 7.59 4.34
C VAL A 25 -0.90 8.93 5.08
N SER A 26 -1.92 9.27 5.87
CA SER A 26 -1.93 10.48 6.71
C SER A 26 -1.11 10.28 8.00
N ALA A 27 0.09 10.86 8.05
CA ALA A 27 0.85 11.04 9.29
C ALA A 27 0.23 12.17 10.14
N LEU A 28 -0.53 11.82 11.18
CA LEU A 28 -1.10 12.80 12.11
C LEU A 28 -0.04 13.32 13.08
N GLY A 29 0.46 14.53 12.83
CA GLY A 29 1.16 15.34 13.83
C GLY A 29 0.20 15.78 14.96
N GLY A 30 0.68 15.70 16.21
CA GLY A 30 -0.15 15.81 17.42
C GLY A 30 -0.93 17.11 17.66
N ASP A 31 -2.16 16.90 18.16
CA ASP A 31 -3.08 17.72 18.97
C ASP A 31 -3.09 19.28 18.87
N ASP A 32 -4.07 19.80 18.12
CA ASP A 32 -4.76 21.07 18.46
C ASP A 32 -6.29 20.84 18.51
N PRO A 33 -6.96 21.04 19.68
CA PRO A 33 -8.39 20.76 19.88
C PRO A 33 -9.35 21.77 19.20
N ARG A 34 -8.89 22.49 18.15
CA ARG A 34 -9.71 23.38 17.30
C ARG A 34 -9.45 23.26 15.80
N SER A 35 -8.73 22.25 15.33
CA SER A 35 -8.50 22.08 13.90
C SER A 35 -9.78 21.58 13.19
N PRO A 36 -10.19 22.21 12.06
CA PRO A 36 -11.22 21.65 11.19
C PRO A 36 -10.77 20.28 10.66
N ALA A 37 -11.73 19.43 10.31
CA ALA A 37 -11.52 18.12 9.67
C ALA A 37 -10.43 18.18 8.57
N PRO A 38 -9.62 17.12 8.40
CA PRO A 38 -8.53 17.14 7.44
C PRO A 38 -9.07 17.41 6.04
N THR A 39 -8.59 18.50 5.43
CA THR A 39 -8.84 18.86 4.03
C THR A 39 -7.50 18.95 3.33
N ASP A 40 -7.13 17.86 2.64
CA ASP A 40 -6.84 17.82 1.20
C ASP A 40 -6.48 16.35 0.87
N GLY A 41 -7.26 15.70 0.00
CA GLY A 41 -6.99 14.34 -0.51
C GLY A 41 -7.99 13.25 -0.08
N ASP A 42 -8.38 13.23 1.19
CA ASP A 42 -9.15 12.09 1.74
C ASP A 42 -10.67 12.25 1.64
N PHE A 43 -11.36 11.14 1.36
CA PHE A 43 -12.82 11.08 1.32
C PHE A 43 -13.44 11.25 2.72
N ALA A 44 -14.63 11.86 2.78
CA ALA A 44 -15.35 11.99 4.03
C ALA A 44 -15.85 10.62 4.55
N ILE A 45 -15.53 10.30 5.80
CA ILE A 45 -16.03 9.10 6.47
C ILE A 45 -17.54 9.24 6.71
N THR A 46 -18.31 8.30 6.17
CA THR A 46 -19.77 8.20 6.28
C THR A 46 -20.21 7.15 7.29
N ALA A 47 -19.40 6.11 7.52
CA ALA A 47 -19.62 5.12 8.57
C ALA A 47 -18.30 4.55 9.12
N SER A 48 -18.35 4.07 10.36
CA SER A 48 -17.24 3.46 11.07
C SER A 48 -17.73 2.23 11.83
N TYR A 49 -16.92 1.18 11.84
CA TYR A 49 -17.23 -0.13 12.37
C TYR A 49 -16.07 -0.61 13.23
N ARG A 50 -16.35 -0.97 14.48
CA ARG A 50 -15.35 -1.57 15.38
C ARG A 50 -15.31 -3.07 15.17
N LEU A 51 -14.11 -3.63 15.10
CA LEU A 51 -13.91 -5.07 15.11
C LEU A 51 -14.11 -5.59 16.53
N THR A 52 -15.06 -6.50 16.70
CA THR A 52 -15.32 -7.17 17.97
C THR A 52 -14.29 -8.29 18.21
N PRO A 53 -14.12 -8.76 19.46
CA PRO A 53 -13.18 -9.85 19.76
C PRO A 53 -13.46 -11.17 19.02
N ASP A 54 -14.70 -11.41 18.60
CA ASP A 54 -15.11 -12.55 17.79
C ASP A 54 -14.95 -12.32 16.26
N GLY A 55 -14.46 -11.14 15.86
CA GLY A 55 -14.16 -10.79 14.47
C GLY A 55 -15.35 -10.28 13.66
N ALA A 56 -16.43 -9.86 14.32
CA ALA A 56 -17.58 -9.21 13.69
C ALA A 56 -17.41 -7.69 13.69
N LEU A 57 -18.18 -6.99 12.86
CA LEU A 57 -18.21 -5.53 12.79
C LEU A 57 -19.40 -4.98 13.57
N ASP A 58 -19.17 -3.95 14.39
CA ASP A 58 -20.21 -3.24 15.16
C ASP A 58 -20.15 -1.72 14.88
N PRO A 59 -21.24 -1.08 14.44
CA PRO A 59 -22.52 -1.69 14.05
C PRO A 59 -22.40 -2.63 12.85
N ALA A 60 -23.42 -3.46 12.61
CA ALA A 60 -23.45 -4.29 11.41
C ALA A 60 -23.41 -3.39 10.15
N PRO A 61 -22.47 -3.63 9.21
CA PRO A 61 -22.36 -2.84 7.99
C PRO A 61 -23.53 -3.10 7.03
N ASP A 62 -23.71 -2.18 6.08
CA ASP A 62 -24.58 -2.46 4.94
C ASP A 62 -23.92 -3.45 3.97
N GLU A 63 -24.65 -3.86 2.94
CA GLU A 63 -24.17 -4.87 1.99
C GLU A 63 -22.92 -4.43 1.21
N ARG A 64 -22.76 -3.14 0.90
CA ARG A 64 -21.60 -2.64 0.14
C ARG A 64 -20.35 -2.65 1.02
N ALA A 65 -20.46 -2.10 2.23
CA ALA A 65 -19.38 -2.09 3.20
C ALA A 65 -18.98 -3.52 3.62
N GLN A 66 -19.95 -4.42 3.83
CA GLN A 66 -19.66 -5.81 4.16
C GLN A 66 -18.87 -6.51 3.04
N ARG A 67 -19.24 -6.33 1.77
CA ARG A 67 -18.52 -6.98 0.65
C ARG A 67 -17.07 -6.50 0.53
N LEU A 68 -16.84 -5.18 0.65
CA LEU A 68 -15.49 -4.63 0.62
C LEU A 68 -14.66 -5.19 1.78
N TRP A 69 -15.22 -5.20 2.98
CA TRP A 69 -14.56 -5.77 4.15
C TRP A 69 -14.23 -7.25 3.96
N ASP A 70 -15.15 -8.05 3.42
CA ASP A 70 -14.92 -9.47 3.14
C ASP A 70 -13.76 -9.66 2.14
N ASP A 71 -13.67 -8.83 1.10
CA ASP A 71 -12.55 -8.86 0.17
C ASP A 71 -11.22 -8.47 0.82
N PHE A 72 -11.22 -7.44 1.68
CA PHE A 72 -10.03 -7.07 2.45
C PHE A 72 -9.58 -8.21 3.38
N VAL A 73 -10.51 -8.85 4.09
CA VAL A 73 -10.23 -10.01 4.95
C VAL A 73 -9.70 -11.19 4.13
N ARG A 74 -10.11 -11.37 2.86
CA ARG A 74 -9.55 -12.40 1.97
C ARG A 74 -8.12 -12.08 1.54
N VAL A 75 -7.79 -10.80 1.33
CA VAL A 75 -6.42 -10.34 1.05
C VAL A 75 -5.53 -10.53 2.27
N ALA A 76 -5.93 -9.97 3.43
CA ALA A 76 -5.10 -9.88 4.63
C ALA A 76 -5.16 -11.13 5.54
N THR A 77 -6.21 -11.95 5.41
CA THR A 77 -6.61 -13.08 6.26
C THR A 77 -7.37 -12.72 7.54
N PRO A 78 -8.30 -13.58 8.02
CA PRO A 78 -8.99 -13.38 9.29
C PRO A 78 -8.07 -13.34 10.51
N ALA A 79 -6.93 -14.01 10.47
CA ALA A 79 -5.99 -14.04 11.59
C ALA A 79 -5.26 -12.70 11.75
N PHE A 80 -4.77 -12.16 10.64
CA PHE A 80 -4.12 -10.85 10.59
C PHE A 80 -5.07 -9.75 11.03
N VAL A 81 -6.26 -9.67 10.42
CA VAL A 81 -7.24 -8.61 10.72
C VAL A 81 -7.62 -8.58 12.22
N ARG A 82 -7.77 -9.74 12.88
CA ARG A 82 -8.05 -9.77 14.33
C ARG A 82 -6.88 -9.34 15.22
N SER A 83 -5.67 -9.50 14.72
CA SER A 83 -4.44 -9.18 15.44
C SER A 83 -4.11 -7.70 15.32
N ASP A 84 -4.28 -7.14 14.12
CA ASP A 84 -3.66 -5.86 13.73
C ASP A 84 -4.69 -4.75 13.47
N VAL A 85 -5.95 -5.08 13.15
CA VAL A 85 -6.99 -4.08 12.80
C VAL A 85 -8.05 -3.98 13.89
N THR A 86 -8.37 -2.76 14.31
CA THR A 86 -9.42 -2.47 15.32
C THR A 86 -10.65 -1.82 14.71
N THR A 87 -10.48 -1.04 13.65
CA THR A 87 -11.55 -0.23 13.08
C THR A 87 -11.54 -0.31 11.56
N TYR A 88 -12.73 -0.44 10.99
CA TYR A 88 -13.00 -0.31 9.57
C TYR A 88 -13.86 0.93 9.32
N ARG A 89 -13.47 1.80 8.40
CA ARG A 89 -14.17 3.04 8.06
C ARG A 89 -14.51 3.08 6.58
N VAL A 90 -15.62 3.73 6.23
CA VAL A 90 -16.02 3.89 4.83
C VAL A 90 -16.46 5.30 4.50
N GLY A 91 -16.11 5.76 3.30
CA GLY A 91 -16.73 6.89 2.61
C GLY A 91 -17.39 6.47 1.30
N ASP A 92 -17.98 7.44 0.60
CA ASP A 92 -18.55 7.23 -0.73
C ASP A 92 -18.45 8.55 -1.52
N ASP A 93 -17.23 8.85 -1.99
CA ASP A 93 -16.92 10.09 -2.69
C ASP A 93 -16.17 9.80 -4.00
N ALA A 94 -16.89 9.87 -5.12
CA ALA A 94 -16.31 9.67 -6.45
C ALA A 94 -15.43 10.85 -6.92
N GLY A 95 -15.43 11.98 -6.20
CA GLY A 95 -14.56 13.13 -6.46
C GLY A 95 -13.25 13.11 -5.68
N SER A 96 -13.09 12.15 -4.76
CA SER A 96 -11.85 11.92 -4.02
C SER A 96 -10.88 11.10 -4.86
N ASP A 97 -9.61 11.49 -4.85
CA ASP A 97 -8.53 10.71 -5.47
C ASP A 97 -8.04 9.58 -4.54
N THR A 98 -8.34 9.66 -3.22
CA THR A 98 -8.06 8.58 -2.26
C THR A 98 -9.05 7.42 -2.39
N LEU A 99 -8.53 6.20 -2.61
CA LEU A 99 -9.33 4.96 -2.69
C LEU A 99 -9.47 4.25 -1.35
N ALA A 100 -8.39 4.20 -0.59
CA ALA A 100 -8.32 3.63 0.74
C ALA A 100 -7.11 4.24 1.45
N TYR A 101 -7.01 3.97 2.75
CA TYR A 101 -5.82 4.23 3.54
C TYR A 101 -5.82 3.42 4.83
N VAL A 102 -4.64 3.29 5.42
CA VAL A 102 -4.45 2.77 6.78
C VAL A 102 -3.79 3.84 7.66
N ILE A 103 -4.31 3.98 8.88
CA ILE A 103 -3.74 4.86 9.92
C ILE A 103 -3.78 4.15 11.26
N SER A 104 -2.95 4.60 12.20
CA SER A 104 -3.02 4.11 13.58
C SER A 104 -4.40 4.41 14.17
N ASP A 105 -4.90 3.50 15.01
CA ASP A 105 -6.20 3.66 15.64
C ASP A 105 -6.15 4.66 16.79
N ASP A 106 -7.18 5.50 16.87
CA ASP A 106 -7.27 6.56 17.88
C ASP A 106 -7.36 6.00 19.31
N ASP A 107 -7.98 4.84 19.51
CA ASP A 107 -8.15 4.20 20.82
C ASP A 107 -7.00 3.24 21.17
N ASP A 108 -6.32 2.69 20.15
CA ASP A 108 -5.17 1.81 20.29
C ASP A 108 -4.11 2.12 19.20
N PRO A 109 -3.16 3.04 19.46
CA PRO A 109 -2.20 3.49 18.46
C PRO A 109 -1.20 2.40 18.05
N THR A 110 -1.21 1.26 18.73
CA THR A 110 -0.42 0.08 18.36
C THR A 110 -1.15 -0.81 17.34
N ARG A 111 -2.35 -0.42 16.92
CA ARG A 111 -3.18 -1.14 15.94
C ARG A 111 -3.71 -0.19 14.88
N TRP A 112 -4.34 -0.75 13.85
CA TRP A 112 -4.68 -0.03 12.63
C TRP A 112 -6.19 0.18 12.45
N SER A 113 -6.53 1.37 11.96
CA SER A 113 -7.78 1.72 11.33
C SER A 113 -7.63 1.62 9.81
N PHE A 114 -8.41 0.75 9.16
CA PHE A 114 -8.51 0.66 7.70
C PHE A 114 -9.70 1.46 7.19
N ALA A 115 -9.50 2.34 6.22
CA ALA A 115 -10.55 3.12 5.60
C ALA A 115 -10.62 2.83 4.09
N ALA A 116 -11.83 2.74 3.53
CA ALA A 116 -12.02 2.54 2.09
C ALA A 116 -13.18 3.36 1.50
N ASN A 117 -13.01 3.78 0.25
CA ASN A 117 -13.98 4.55 -0.50
C ASN A 117 -14.90 3.65 -1.32
N LEU A 118 -16.17 3.57 -0.92
CA LEU A 118 -17.16 2.72 -1.58
C LEU A 118 -17.47 3.15 -3.01
N ALA A 119 -17.13 4.38 -3.41
CA ALA A 119 -17.34 4.89 -4.77
C ALA A 119 -16.62 4.06 -5.83
N PHE A 120 -15.55 3.34 -5.45
CA PHE A 120 -14.70 2.56 -6.34
C PHE A 120 -14.79 1.04 -6.12
N ALA A 121 -15.65 0.61 -5.19
CA ALA A 121 -15.79 -0.81 -4.81
C ALA A 121 -16.36 -1.70 -5.94
N ASP A 122 -16.98 -1.10 -6.96
CA ASP A 122 -17.59 -1.83 -8.07
C ASP A 122 -16.63 -2.06 -9.26
N ASP A 123 -15.36 -1.61 -9.18
CA ASP A 123 -14.28 -2.00 -10.09
C ASP A 123 -13.39 -3.06 -9.42
N PRO A 124 -13.54 -4.35 -9.75
CA PRO A 124 -12.84 -5.42 -9.04
C PRO A 124 -11.32 -5.40 -9.19
N ARG A 125 -10.80 -4.92 -10.33
CA ARG A 125 -9.34 -4.89 -10.56
C ARG A 125 -8.73 -3.73 -9.78
N LEU A 126 -9.38 -2.56 -9.82
CA LEU A 126 -8.96 -1.41 -9.03
C LEU A 126 -9.03 -1.74 -7.54
N LEU A 127 -10.16 -2.25 -7.07
CA LEU A 127 -10.37 -2.63 -5.68
C LEU A 127 -9.30 -3.63 -5.21
N LEU A 128 -9.08 -4.73 -5.94
CA LEU A 128 -8.08 -5.71 -5.54
C LEU A 128 -6.66 -5.11 -5.48
N THR A 129 -6.31 -4.24 -6.44
CA THR A 129 -5.01 -3.54 -6.43
C THR A 129 -4.85 -2.69 -5.19
N THR A 130 -5.86 -1.88 -4.87
CA THR A 130 -5.89 -1.05 -3.66
C THR A 130 -5.80 -1.89 -2.39
N LEU A 131 -6.62 -2.96 -2.25
CA LEU A 131 -6.61 -3.77 -1.03
C LEU A 131 -5.26 -4.47 -0.80
N VAL A 132 -4.58 -4.90 -1.86
CA VAL A 132 -3.24 -5.49 -1.75
C VAL A 132 -2.18 -4.44 -1.41
N HIS A 133 -2.30 -3.23 -1.97
CA HIS A 133 -1.45 -2.10 -1.62
C HIS A 133 -1.55 -1.77 -0.12
N GLU A 134 -2.77 -1.61 0.40
CA GLU A 134 -2.99 -1.31 1.83
C GLU A 134 -2.50 -2.43 2.74
N TYR A 135 -2.66 -3.68 2.30
CA TYR A 135 -2.10 -4.81 3.02
C TYR A 135 -0.57 -4.77 3.02
N GLY A 136 0.06 -4.28 1.95
CA GLY A 136 1.50 -4.01 1.89
C GLY A 136 1.97 -3.06 2.99
N HIS A 137 1.27 -1.93 3.18
CA HIS A 137 1.53 -1.02 4.30
C HIS A 137 1.38 -1.72 5.64
N LEU A 138 0.29 -2.45 5.87
CA LEU A 138 0.06 -3.13 7.16
C LEU A 138 1.13 -4.19 7.48
N LEU A 139 1.61 -4.93 6.47
CA LEU A 139 2.71 -5.88 6.64
C LEU A 139 4.02 -5.16 6.99
N SER A 140 4.27 -4.01 6.37
CA SER A 140 5.55 -3.32 6.49
C SER A 140 5.67 -2.45 7.74
N LEU A 141 4.54 -2.05 8.32
CA LEU A 141 4.44 -1.17 9.48
C LEU A 141 4.29 -1.92 10.82
N GLY A 142 4.58 -3.23 10.83
CA GLY A 142 4.34 -4.17 11.92
C GLY A 142 4.30 -3.58 13.34
N VAL A 143 3.24 -3.90 14.08
CA VAL A 143 2.90 -3.31 15.39
C VAL A 143 4.01 -3.44 16.46
N ASP A 144 4.91 -4.41 16.30
CA ASP A 144 6.01 -4.71 17.22
C ASP A 144 7.32 -3.94 16.89
N ASP A 145 7.38 -3.27 15.73
CA ASP A 145 8.59 -2.62 15.21
C ASP A 145 8.58 -1.10 15.35
N VAL A 146 7.63 -0.52 16.12
CA VAL A 146 7.47 0.94 16.23
C VAL A 146 7.94 1.46 17.59
N ASP A 147 8.90 2.38 17.58
CA ASP A 147 9.20 3.23 18.75
C ASP A 147 8.20 4.38 18.82
N THR A 148 7.12 4.19 19.57
CA THR A 148 6.03 5.15 19.73
C THR A 148 6.40 6.36 20.60
N ASP A 149 7.51 6.31 21.33
CA ASP A 149 7.97 7.42 22.17
C ASP A 149 8.83 8.43 21.39
N ALA A 150 9.21 8.08 20.15
CA ALA A 150 10.04 8.92 19.31
C ALA A 150 9.24 10.07 18.67
N SER A 151 9.83 11.27 18.66
CA SER A 151 9.26 12.48 18.06
C SER A 151 10.04 13.00 16.84
N THR A 152 11.17 12.36 16.53
CA THR A 152 12.01 12.61 15.36
C THR A 152 12.66 11.29 14.95
N CYS A 153 12.71 10.98 13.66
CA CYS A 153 13.19 9.67 13.19
C CYS A 153 14.39 9.77 12.25
N ASP A 154 15.37 8.91 12.51
CA ASP A 154 16.40 8.55 11.54
C ASP A 154 15.90 7.44 10.58
N THR A 155 14.88 6.68 10.98
CA THR A 155 14.20 5.62 10.21
C THR A 155 12.86 6.09 9.64
N GLU A 156 12.20 5.26 8.83
CA GLU A 156 10.86 5.55 8.31
C GLU A 156 9.84 5.77 9.43
N TRP A 157 8.89 6.70 9.20
CA TRP A 157 7.84 7.07 10.15
C TRP A 157 6.53 6.37 9.81
N THR A 158 5.87 5.79 10.81
CA THR A 158 4.63 5.02 10.60
C THR A 158 3.34 5.81 10.79
N GLY A 159 3.43 7.09 11.17
CA GLY A 159 2.30 7.86 11.69
C GLY A 159 2.21 7.83 13.22
N ALA A 160 2.66 6.74 13.86
CA ALA A 160 2.65 6.56 15.32
C ALA A 160 4.03 6.47 15.98
N GLY A 161 5.11 6.38 15.20
CA GLY A 161 6.46 6.28 15.73
C GLY A 161 7.50 5.97 14.65
N CYS A 162 8.75 5.85 15.06
CA CYS A 162 9.83 5.45 14.16
C CYS A 162 9.87 3.95 14.00
N LEU A 163 10.03 3.45 12.78
CA LEU A 163 10.29 2.04 12.55
C LEU A 163 11.65 1.61 13.12
N SER A 164 11.72 0.36 13.56
CA SER A 164 12.96 -0.29 13.94
C SER A 164 13.90 -0.38 12.72
N ALA A 165 15.20 -0.30 12.96
CA ALA A 165 16.22 -0.45 11.92
C ALA A 165 16.16 -1.83 11.22
N ASP A 166 15.54 -2.81 11.88
CA ASP A 166 15.41 -4.17 11.38
C ASP A 166 14.11 -4.44 10.63
N SER A 167 13.17 -3.49 10.65
CA SER A 167 11.90 -3.58 9.90
C SER A 167 12.14 -3.70 8.40
N ASP A 168 11.24 -4.40 7.73
CA ASP A 168 11.37 -4.65 6.29
C ASP A 168 11.30 -3.35 5.49
N LEU A 169 10.37 -2.44 5.81
CA LEU A 169 10.28 -1.14 5.15
C LEU A 169 11.56 -0.32 5.31
N GLN A 170 12.15 -0.28 6.51
CA GLN A 170 13.41 0.44 6.72
C GLN A 170 14.56 -0.17 5.91
N ARG A 171 14.68 -1.50 5.88
CA ARG A 171 15.70 -2.19 5.06
C ARG A 171 15.47 -1.99 3.56
N PHE A 172 14.21 -1.90 3.13
CA PHE A 172 13.86 -1.57 1.76
C PHE A 172 14.31 -0.14 1.41
N ALA A 173 13.98 0.85 2.25
CA ALA A 173 14.41 2.23 2.08
C ALA A 173 15.95 2.36 2.06
N GLU A 174 16.66 1.68 2.96
CA GLU A 174 18.12 1.66 2.98
C GLU A 174 18.73 1.07 1.70
N ARG A 175 18.10 0.01 1.17
CA ARG A 175 18.61 -0.68 -0.01
C ARG A 175 18.32 0.06 -1.32
N PHE A 176 17.14 0.68 -1.43
CA PHE A 176 16.63 1.18 -2.71
C PHE A 176 16.51 2.71 -2.79
N TRP A 177 16.51 3.43 -1.66
CA TRP A 177 16.29 4.89 -1.66
C TRP A 177 17.53 5.70 -1.28
N VAL A 178 18.37 5.23 -0.36
CA VAL A 178 19.57 5.97 0.11
C VAL A 178 20.56 6.32 -1.02
N GLY A 179 20.51 5.62 -2.16
CA GLY A 179 21.35 5.90 -3.32
C GLY A 179 20.95 7.12 -4.15
N TYR A 180 19.75 7.68 -3.94
CA TYR A 180 19.26 8.84 -4.67
C TYR A 180 19.57 10.14 -3.92
N ASP A 181 20.46 10.95 -4.48
CA ASP A 181 20.78 12.28 -3.93
C ASP A 181 19.63 13.28 -4.10
N ASP A 182 18.67 12.99 -5.00
CA ASP A 182 17.55 13.82 -5.39
C ASP A 182 16.18 13.25 -5.00
N ALA A 183 16.15 12.21 -4.14
CA ALA A 183 14.89 11.68 -3.62
C ALA A 183 14.10 12.75 -2.84
N PRO A 184 12.75 12.77 -2.96
CA PRO A 184 11.90 13.57 -2.10
C PRO A 184 12.19 13.32 -0.63
N ALA A 185 12.05 14.36 0.20
CA ALA A 185 12.05 14.17 1.65
C ALA A 185 10.89 13.24 2.05
N ARG A 186 11.07 12.47 3.13
CA ARG A 186 10.05 11.50 3.60
C ARG A 186 8.68 12.13 3.85
N ASP A 187 8.65 13.37 4.31
CA ASP A 187 7.46 14.17 4.61
C ASP A 187 7.06 15.11 3.46
N ASN A 188 7.60 14.91 2.25
CA ASN A 188 7.29 15.75 1.10
C ASN A 188 5.86 15.53 0.62
N LEU A 189 5.05 16.60 0.69
CA LEU A 189 3.68 16.64 0.15
C LEU A 189 3.61 17.37 -1.21
N ASP A 190 4.74 17.84 -1.74
CA ASP A 190 4.77 18.55 -3.02
C ASP A 190 4.79 17.55 -4.19
N THR A 191 3.67 17.48 -4.91
CA THR A 191 3.49 16.58 -6.05
C THR A 191 4.44 16.87 -7.21
N ASP A 192 4.87 18.13 -7.38
CA ASP A 192 5.80 18.49 -8.46
C ASP A 192 7.20 17.95 -8.18
N VAL A 193 7.59 17.85 -6.91
CA VAL A 193 8.86 17.23 -6.49
C VAL A 193 8.85 15.73 -6.78
N GLY A 194 7.78 15.03 -6.41
CA GLY A 194 7.61 13.60 -6.70
C GLY A 194 7.59 13.32 -8.21
N ALA A 195 6.84 14.12 -8.98
CA ALA A 195 6.77 13.98 -10.44
C ALA A 195 8.13 14.23 -11.12
N ALA A 196 8.92 15.20 -10.64
CA ALA A 196 10.25 15.46 -11.17
C ALA A 196 11.23 14.31 -10.87
N PHE A 197 11.16 13.74 -9.67
CA PHE A 197 11.94 12.58 -9.27
C PHE A 197 11.58 11.35 -10.11
N TYR A 198 10.28 11.05 -10.26
CA TYR A 198 9.82 9.96 -11.13
C TYR A 198 10.31 10.13 -12.57
N ALA A 199 10.20 11.33 -13.15
CA ALA A 199 10.65 11.59 -14.51
C ALA A 199 12.15 11.36 -14.72
N ALA A 200 12.97 11.46 -13.67
CA ALA A 200 14.40 11.18 -13.71
C ALA A 200 14.74 9.69 -13.55
N HIS A 201 13.90 8.94 -12.83
CA HIS A 201 14.18 7.55 -12.40
C HIS A 201 13.06 6.56 -12.78
N GLU A 202 12.28 6.86 -13.83
CA GLU A 202 11.07 6.11 -14.23
C GLU A 202 11.27 4.59 -14.31
N ALA A 203 12.45 4.13 -14.76
CA ALA A 203 12.75 2.72 -14.94
C ALA A 203 12.89 1.94 -13.61
N ASP A 204 13.01 2.63 -12.49
CA ASP A 204 13.30 2.05 -11.18
C ASP A 204 12.03 1.94 -10.29
N PHE A 205 10.89 2.48 -10.73
CA PHE A 205 9.62 2.52 -10.01
C PHE A 205 8.48 1.90 -10.82
N VAL A 206 7.54 1.24 -10.13
CA VAL A 206 6.39 0.59 -10.77
C VAL A 206 5.31 1.58 -11.21
N SER A 207 5.27 2.75 -10.58
CA SER A 207 4.35 3.85 -10.84
C SER A 207 5.01 5.19 -10.47
N ASP A 208 4.41 6.29 -10.90
CA ASP A 208 4.75 7.64 -10.39
C ASP A 208 4.44 7.78 -8.90
N TYR A 209 3.37 7.12 -8.44
CA TYR A 209 3.00 7.08 -7.03
C TYR A 209 4.05 6.38 -6.16
N ALA A 210 4.62 5.27 -6.63
CA ALA A 210 5.72 4.58 -5.97
C ALA A 210 6.97 5.47 -5.79
N ALA A 211 7.14 6.51 -6.61
CA ALA A 211 8.28 7.42 -6.52
C ALA A 211 8.07 8.58 -5.52
N THR A 212 6.92 8.64 -4.83
CA THR A 212 6.64 9.73 -3.89
C THR A 212 7.42 9.58 -2.58
N ASN A 213 7.52 8.37 -2.03
CA ASN A 213 8.32 8.03 -0.86
C ASN A 213 8.55 6.50 -0.78
N ALA A 214 9.43 6.06 0.13
CA ALA A 214 9.80 4.65 0.27
C ALA A 214 8.65 3.75 0.75
N SER A 215 7.71 4.27 1.55
CA SER A 215 6.53 3.51 2.01
C SER A 215 5.61 3.20 0.84
N GLU A 216 5.32 4.19 -0.01
CA GLU A 216 4.49 3.98 -1.20
C GLU A 216 5.18 3.10 -2.24
N ASP A 217 6.51 3.23 -2.42
CA ASP A 217 7.28 2.31 -3.26
C ASP A 217 7.16 0.86 -2.80
N PHE A 218 7.23 0.64 -1.48
CA PHE A 218 7.11 -0.67 -0.89
C PHE A 218 5.71 -1.26 -1.16
N ALA A 219 4.65 -0.52 -0.87
CA ALA A 219 3.27 -0.97 -1.04
C ALA A 219 2.89 -1.17 -2.52
N GLU A 220 3.23 -0.23 -3.40
CA GLU A 220 3.00 -0.32 -4.84
C GLU A 220 3.80 -1.46 -5.47
N THR A 221 5.07 -1.61 -5.10
CA THR A 221 5.90 -2.70 -5.62
C THR A 221 5.42 -4.04 -5.08
N PHE A 222 5.00 -4.13 -3.82
CA PHE A 222 4.37 -5.34 -3.27
C PHE A 222 3.08 -5.69 -4.02
N ALA A 223 2.18 -4.74 -4.25
CA ALA A 223 0.94 -4.97 -4.98
C ALA A 223 1.23 -5.44 -6.42
N THR A 224 2.18 -4.81 -7.10
CA THR A 224 2.62 -5.23 -8.44
C THR A 224 3.25 -6.62 -8.40
N PHE A 225 4.10 -6.90 -7.40
CA PHE A 225 4.66 -8.21 -7.15
C PHE A 225 3.57 -9.25 -6.85
N VAL A 226 2.45 -8.94 -6.23
CA VAL A 226 1.41 -9.97 -6.02
C VAL A 226 0.62 -10.22 -7.30
N LEU A 227 0.21 -9.15 -7.97
CA LEU A 227 -0.83 -9.19 -8.99
C LEU A 227 -0.29 -9.49 -10.39
N GLU A 228 0.92 -9.04 -10.70
CA GLU A 228 1.50 -9.12 -12.05
C GLU A 228 2.54 -10.26 -12.17
N PRO A 229 2.91 -10.67 -13.39
CA PRO A 229 4.01 -11.60 -13.61
C PRO A 229 5.31 -11.11 -12.97
N GLU A 230 6.16 -12.04 -12.53
CA GLU A 230 7.45 -11.70 -11.94
C GLU A 230 8.35 -10.94 -12.91
N ILE A 231 8.89 -9.80 -12.46
CA ILE A 231 9.90 -9.03 -13.18
C ILE A 231 11.28 -9.62 -12.85
N VAL A 232 11.97 -10.12 -13.87
CA VAL A 232 13.28 -10.79 -13.74
C VAL A 232 14.37 -10.07 -14.54
N GLY A 233 15.62 -10.22 -14.11
CA GLY A 233 16.80 -9.67 -14.79
C GLY A 233 17.63 -8.75 -13.89
N ASP A 234 18.46 -7.92 -14.53
CA ASP A 234 19.41 -7.02 -13.88
C ASP A 234 18.87 -5.57 -13.94
N SER A 235 17.84 -5.27 -13.14
CA SER A 235 17.23 -3.94 -13.02
C SER A 235 16.83 -3.67 -11.57
N VAL A 236 16.67 -2.40 -11.19
CA VAL A 236 16.24 -2.03 -9.82
C VAL A 236 14.87 -2.64 -9.50
N LEU A 237 13.93 -2.60 -10.45
CA LEU A 237 12.62 -3.25 -10.30
C LEU A 237 12.72 -4.76 -10.06
N ALA A 238 13.57 -5.47 -10.82
CA ALA A 238 13.79 -6.90 -10.61
C ALA A 238 14.44 -7.19 -9.24
N ASP A 239 15.29 -6.29 -8.74
CA ASP A 239 15.89 -6.41 -7.41
C ASP A 239 14.86 -6.17 -6.30
N LYS A 240 13.93 -5.22 -6.46
CA LYS A 240 12.80 -5.01 -5.54
C LYS A 240 11.85 -6.21 -5.52
N PHE A 241 11.54 -6.81 -6.67
CA PHE A 241 10.74 -8.05 -6.73
C PHE A 241 11.43 -9.20 -6.00
N ARG A 242 12.75 -9.32 -6.16
CA ARG A 242 13.55 -10.33 -5.47
C ARG A 242 13.55 -10.13 -3.95
N TYR A 243 13.58 -8.88 -3.50
CA TYR A 243 13.46 -8.54 -2.08
C TYR A 243 12.20 -9.19 -1.46
N PHE A 244 11.03 -9.01 -2.09
CA PHE A 244 9.79 -9.65 -1.62
C PHE A 244 9.81 -11.19 -1.78
N ALA A 245 10.37 -11.71 -2.86
CA ALA A 245 10.46 -13.16 -3.07
C ALA A 245 11.37 -13.88 -2.05
N GLU A 246 12.38 -13.19 -1.52
CA GLU A 246 13.31 -13.72 -0.52
C GLU A 246 12.74 -13.69 0.91
N LEU A 247 11.67 -12.92 1.15
CA LEU A 247 10.99 -12.81 2.45
C LEU A 247 9.75 -13.74 2.49
N PRO A 248 9.74 -14.79 3.35
CA PRO A 248 8.68 -15.81 3.35
C PRO A 248 7.26 -15.26 3.55
N GLU A 249 7.11 -14.17 4.30
CA GLU A 249 5.82 -13.54 4.54
C GLU A 249 5.20 -12.98 3.26
N TYR A 250 5.95 -12.19 2.50
CA TYR A 250 5.48 -11.57 1.26
C TYR A 250 5.36 -12.59 0.11
N ALA A 251 6.32 -13.52 0.00
CA ALA A 251 6.22 -14.61 -0.96
C ALA A 251 4.98 -15.50 -0.69
N GLY A 252 4.73 -15.82 0.58
CA GLY A 252 3.54 -16.58 0.99
C GLY A 252 2.23 -15.80 0.76
N ALA A 253 2.24 -14.49 1.01
CA ALA A 253 1.10 -13.61 0.69
C ALA A 253 0.80 -13.60 -0.82
N ARG A 254 1.84 -13.48 -1.67
CA ARG A 254 1.68 -13.57 -3.14
C ARG A 254 1.01 -14.89 -3.54
N GLU A 255 1.55 -16.03 -3.13
CA GLU A 255 0.98 -17.34 -3.49
C GLU A 255 -0.48 -17.46 -3.04
N ARG A 256 -0.77 -17.07 -1.80
CA ARG A 256 -2.12 -17.12 -1.22
C ARG A 256 -3.11 -16.25 -1.99
N ILE A 257 -2.79 -14.97 -2.19
CA ILE A 257 -3.70 -14.01 -2.82
C ILE A 257 -3.97 -14.42 -4.27
N ARG A 258 -2.93 -14.84 -5.01
CA ARG A 258 -3.10 -15.30 -6.38
C ARG A 258 -4.01 -16.52 -6.49
N ALA A 259 -3.89 -17.48 -5.55
CA ALA A 259 -4.79 -18.62 -5.48
C ALA A 259 -6.23 -18.23 -5.10
N GLU A 260 -6.38 -17.36 -4.09
CA GLU A 260 -7.69 -16.88 -3.58
C GLU A 260 -8.49 -16.11 -4.65
N PHE A 261 -7.81 -15.35 -5.50
CA PHE A 261 -8.41 -14.53 -6.55
C PHE A 261 -8.23 -15.11 -7.97
N SER A 262 -7.75 -16.35 -8.09
CA SER A 262 -7.58 -17.07 -9.37
C SER A 262 -6.75 -16.31 -10.42
N LEU A 263 -5.64 -15.70 -10.01
CA LEU A 263 -4.77 -14.86 -10.86
C LEU A 263 -3.75 -15.65 -11.68
N ASP A 264 -3.69 -16.98 -11.55
CA ASP A 264 -2.73 -17.87 -12.23
C ASP A 264 -3.20 -18.39 -13.60
N SER A 265 -4.10 -17.64 -14.25
CA SER A 265 -4.70 -17.98 -15.56
C SER A 265 -3.87 -17.55 -16.76
#